data_AF-A0A7M3ZAQ9-F1
#
_entry.id   AF-A0A7M3ZAQ9-F1
#
_cell.length_a   1.000
_cell.length_b   1.000
_cell.length_c   1.000
_cell.angle_alpha   90.00
_cell.angle_beta   90.00
_cell.angle_gamma   90.00
#
_symmetry.space_group_name_H-M   'P 1'
#
loop_
_entity.id
_entity.type
_entity.pdbx_description
1 polymer ?
#
loop_
_entity_poly.entity_id
_entity_poly.type
_entity_poly.pdbx_seq_one_letter_code
_entity_poly.pdbx_strand_id
1 'polypeptide(L)'
;MPPPGWQPPESYSDLQESVQVAVEAAGESSPPDATPDSSAEMRLFAAVLRYPAGDRDWAERIESTDSLAAWIACPKEHRWPMWRRQGQNIGKDWIELLSHESVPIENLPEVAGHAPVEWQDNALSFVADRIRDEYDLSLRLRTLVDSQSLDDKAASWLASTLLSQVAWLPAELSTDLANWAPKRLAKAPPKNIVPSLCGLSWLTQQGKLDSDWAELLNNSPTHSSTISGWFYLLGMINDGRVPIVEEIEEITALPIEWWAPFSPELFIKMTEGVEGREKLMSGGVPWAAALFRPQGEEHIIPGGGVVEHPGCPANLLVRLDRLLHGIDSESDLVGVAELTDLHNAMLAVSKDNAPQAGLIHPFIGWLLQPIERWPEFTASEITVGAAEVSVRLAARKSGFHQELRDISQRRL
;
A
#
# COMPACT_ATOMS: atom_id res chain seq x y z
N MET A 1 11.95 -8.28 40.40
CA MET A 1 11.12 -7.10 40.10
C MET A 1 11.70 -6.45 38.86
N PRO A 2 10.85 -5.96 37.94
CA PRO A 2 11.29 -5.18 36.79
C PRO A 2 12.10 -3.96 37.24
N PRO A 3 13.05 -3.48 36.41
CA PRO A 3 13.87 -2.33 36.74
C PRO A 3 13.02 -1.04 36.78
N PRO A 4 13.37 -0.05 37.62
CA PRO A 4 12.64 1.21 37.71
C PRO A 4 12.62 1.93 36.34
N GLY A 5 11.43 2.25 35.83
CA GLY A 5 11.26 2.98 34.58
C GLY A 5 11.04 2.10 33.34
N TRP A 6 11.18 0.77 33.45
CA TRP A 6 10.75 -0.13 32.39
C TRP A 6 9.23 -0.18 32.30
N GLN A 7 8.69 -0.10 31.09
CA GLN A 7 7.27 -0.23 30.81
C GLN A 7 7.02 -1.52 30.03
N PRO A 8 5.96 -2.28 30.38
CA PRO A 8 5.58 -3.45 29.60
C PRO A 8 5.17 -3.00 28.18
N PRO A 9 5.50 -3.80 27.15
CA PRO A 9 5.08 -3.49 25.78
C PRO A 9 3.55 -3.64 25.67
N GLU A 10 2.90 -2.70 25.00
CA GLU A 10 1.44 -2.75 24.78
C GLU A 10 1.07 -3.44 23.45
N SER A 11 2.02 -3.49 22.52
CA SER A 11 1.85 -4.04 21.18
C SER A 11 3.14 -4.68 20.64
N TYR A 12 3.05 -5.32 19.47
CA TYR A 12 4.23 -5.80 18.75
C TYR A 12 5.20 -4.68 18.35
N SER A 13 4.71 -3.50 17.95
CA SER A 13 5.58 -2.39 17.52
C SER A 13 6.49 -1.90 18.65
N ASP A 14 6.00 -1.93 19.88
CA ASP A 14 6.72 -1.44 21.07
C ASP A 14 7.64 -2.51 21.67
N LEU A 15 7.49 -3.77 21.22
CA LEU A 15 8.21 -4.91 21.80
C LEU A 15 9.71 -4.76 21.65
N GLN A 16 10.22 -4.32 20.50
CA GLN A 16 11.66 -4.20 20.27
C GLN A 16 12.32 -3.20 21.22
N GLU A 17 11.69 -2.04 21.42
CA GLU A 17 12.17 -1.03 22.36
C GLU A 17 12.13 -1.55 23.80
N SER A 18 11.02 -2.20 24.19
CA SER A 18 10.90 -2.79 25.52
C SER A 18 11.93 -3.90 25.77
N VAL A 19 12.25 -4.72 24.76
CA VAL A 19 13.31 -5.73 24.80
C VAL A 19 14.67 -5.08 25.00
N GLN A 20 14.98 -4.01 24.25
CA GLN A 20 16.26 -3.32 24.37
C GLN A 20 16.46 -2.79 25.81
N VAL A 21 15.47 -2.07 26.34
CA VAL A 21 15.54 -1.53 27.71
C VAL A 21 15.65 -2.65 28.75
N ALA A 22 14.91 -3.76 28.57
CA ALA A 22 14.97 -4.90 29.48
C ALA A 22 16.34 -5.58 29.49
N VAL A 23 16.93 -5.81 28.30
CA VAL A 23 18.25 -6.45 28.16
C VAL A 23 19.35 -5.57 28.74
N GLU A 24 19.32 -4.26 28.46
CA GLU A 24 20.28 -3.31 29.04
C GLU A 24 20.22 -3.31 30.57
N ALA A 25 19.02 -3.37 31.15
CA ALA A 25 18.85 -3.41 32.58
C ALA A 25 19.21 -4.76 33.23
N ALA A 26 19.02 -5.88 32.51
CA ALA A 26 19.34 -7.22 33.00
C ALA A 26 20.83 -7.58 32.87
N GLY A 27 21.54 -6.97 31.91
CA GLY A 27 22.94 -7.28 31.61
C GLY A 27 23.12 -8.74 31.16
N GLU A 28 24.12 -9.42 31.72
CA GLU A 28 24.40 -10.85 31.43
C GLU A 28 23.55 -11.83 32.27
N SER A 29 22.56 -11.32 33.02
CA SER A 29 21.72 -12.16 33.86
C SER A 29 20.75 -12.99 33.03
N SER A 30 20.58 -14.26 33.40
CA SER A 30 19.53 -15.08 32.79
C SER A 30 18.14 -14.48 33.04
N PRO A 31 17.18 -14.68 32.12
CA PRO A 31 15.80 -14.26 32.34
C PRO A 31 15.24 -14.82 33.65
N PRO A 32 14.50 -14.02 34.45
CA PRO A 32 13.96 -14.51 35.70
C PRO A 32 12.98 -15.65 35.46
N ASP A 33 12.97 -16.65 36.35
CA ASP A 33 12.00 -17.76 36.33
C ASP A 33 10.72 -17.32 37.05
N ALA A 34 9.96 -16.43 36.42
CA ALA A 34 8.66 -16.02 36.94
C ALA A 34 7.68 -17.20 36.90
N THR A 35 6.92 -17.38 37.98
CA THR A 35 5.92 -18.45 38.17
C THR A 35 4.50 -17.91 37.94
N PRO A 36 3.48 -18.78 37.86
CA PRO A 36 2.08 -18.35 37.79
C PRO A 36 1.66 -17.38 38.92
N ASP A 37 2.25 -17.53 40.12
CA ASP A 37 1.97 -16.69 41.29
C ASP A 37 2.73 -15.34 41.28
N SER A 38 3.63 -15.14 40.32
CA SER A 38 4.35 -13.87 40.16
C SER A 38 3.40 -12.78 39.63
N SER A 39 3.74 -11.51 39.87
CA SER A 39 2.96 -10.39 39.32
C SER A 39 2.94 -10.43 37.78
N ALA A 40 1.86 -9.94 37.17
CA ALA A 40 1.74 -9.85 35.71
C ALA A 40 2.93 -9.10 35.09
N GLU A 41 3.33 -7.99 35.70
CA GLU A 41 4.49 -7.20 35.28
C GLU A 41 5.80 -8.02 35.29
N MET A 42 6.01 -8.86 36.30
CA MET A 42 7.19 -9.73 36.38
C MET A 42 7.17 -10.82 35.31
N ARG A 43 5.99 -11.37 34.99
CA ARG A 43 5.82 -12.38 33.92
C ARG A 43 6.08 -11.77 32.55
N LEU A 44 5.57 -10.57 32.27
CA LEU A 44 5.86 -9.84 31.04
C LEU A 44 7.34 -9.50 30.91
N PHE A 45 7.98 -9.01 31.97
CA PHE A 45 9.42 -8.75 31.98
C PHE A 45 10.24 -10.02 31.69
N ALA A 46 9.87 -11.13 32.32
CA ALA A 46 10.48 -12.44 32.09
C ALA A 46 10.31 -12.93 30.64
N ALA A 47 9.16 -12.64 30.03
CA ALA A 47 8.87 -13.00 28.64
C ALA A 47 9.66 -12.18 27.63
N VAL A 48 9.73 -10.87 27.85
CA VAL A 48 10.48 -9.92 27.02
C VAL A 48 11.96 -10.29 26.95
N LEU A 49 12.56 -10.67 28.09
CA LEU A 49 13.96 -11.15 28.12
C LEU A 49 14.20 -12.50 27.42
N ARG A 50 13.14 -13.26 27.12
CA ARG A 50 13.21 -14.51 26.36
C ARG A 50 13.03 -14.30 24.87
N TYR A 51 12.48 -13.17 24.43
CA TYR A 51 12.34 -12.83 23.02
C TYR A 51 13.71 -12.41 22.43
N PRO A 52 14.05 -12.75 21.16
CA PRO A 52 13.24 -13.48 20.19
C PRO A 52 13.42 -15.00 20.19
N ALA A 53 14.44 -15.52 20.89
CA ALA A 53 14.77 -16.96 20.87
C ALA A 53 13.62 -17.83 21.41
N GLY A 54 12.95 -17.33 22.44
CA GLY A 54 11.86 -17.99 23.14
C GLY A 54 12.32 -19.06 24.14
N ASP A 55 11.38 -19.49 24.97
CA ASP A 55 11.53 -20.57 25.95
C ASP A 55 10.19 -21.33 26.01
N ARG A 56 10.13 -22.46 25.30
CA ARG A 56 8.91 -23.24 25.16
C ARG A 56 8.39 -23.74 26.51
N ASP A 57 9.27 -24.29 27.33
CA ASP A 57 8.89 -24.92 28.59
C ASP A 57 8.37 -23.89 29.58
N TRP A 58 8.95 -22.68 29.57
CA TRP A 58 8.44 -21.57 30.36
C TRP A 58 7.11 -21.04 29.81
N ALA A 59 6.99 -20.86 28.50
CA ALA A 59 5.77 -20.37 27.87
C ALA A 59 4.57 -21.31 28.12
N GLU A 60 4.74 -22.63 27.97
CA GLU A 60 3.70 -23.63 28.26
C GLU A 60 3.24 -23.58 29.73
N ARG A 61 4.16 -23.31 30.67
CA ARG A 61 3.86 -23.22 32.10
C ARG A 61 3.01 -21.99 32.46
N ILE A 62 3.23 -20.88 31.77
CA ILE A 62 2.57 -19.59 32.05
C ILE A 62 1.30 -19.38 31.22
N GLU A 63 1.13 -20.10 30.10
CA GLU A 63 0.06 -19.92 29.10
C GLU A 63 -1.34 -19.73 29.69
N SER A 64 -1.72 -20.58 30.66
CA SER A 64 -3.04 -20.56 31.28
C SER A 64 -3.28 -19.37 32.22
N THR A 65 -2.22 -18.75 32.71
CA THR A 65 -2.26 -17.68 33.72
C THR A 65 -1.94 -16.31 33.12
N ASP A 66 -1.13 -16.27 32.05
CA ASP A 66 -0.78 -15.06 31.30
C ASP A 66 -0.49 -15.42 29.84
N SER A 67 -1.54 -15.42 29.03
CA SER A 67 -1.44 -15.81 27.63
C SER A 67 -0.55 -14.88 26.82
N LEU A 68 -0.49 -13.58 27.18
CA LEU A 68 0.36 -12.62 26.50
C LEU A 68 1.84 -12.83 26.84
N ALA A 69 2.18 -13.00 28.13
CA ALA A 69 3.55 -13.30 28.51
C ALA A 69 4.04 -14.61 27.86
N ALA A 70 3.19 -15.65 27.87
CA ALA A 70 3.50 -16.90 27.17
C ALA A 70 3.70 -16.70 25.66
N TRP A 71 2.88 -15.86 25.03
CA TRP A 71 2.98 -15.54 23.60
C TRP A 71 4.31 -14.89 23.22
N ILE A 72 4.74 -13.87 23.97
CA ILE A 72 6.01 -13.16 23.74
C ILE A 72 7.20 -14.13 23.91
N ALA A 73 7.16 -14.99 24.92
CA ALA A 73 8.21 -15.98 25.17
C ALA A 73 8.13 -17.22 24.26
N CYS A 74 7.10 -17.38 23.44
CA CYS A 74 6.93 -18.56 22.62
C CYS A 74 7.91 -18.54 21.42
N PRO A 75 8.70 -19.61 21.20
CA PRO A 75 9.53 -19.75 20.01
C PRO A 75 8.69 -19.74 18.73
N LYS A 76 9.25 -19.23 17.63
CA LYS A 76 8.54 -19.01 16.35
C LYS A 76 7.80 -20.25 15.86
N GLU A 77 8.41 -21.43 15.99
CA GLU A 77 7.91 -22.72 15.51
C GLU A 77 6.66 -23.20 16.28
N HIS A 78 6.44 -22.67 17.48
CA HIS A 78 5.34 -23.07 18.37
C HIS A 78 4.22 -22.04 18.47
N ARG A 79 4.36 -20.90 17.80
CA ARG A 79 3.36 -19.81 17.82
C ARG A 79 2.04 -20.23 17.20
N TRP A 80 2.02 -20.90 16.04
CA TRP A 80 0.73 -21.31 15.46
C TRP A 80 -0.10 -22.23 16.39
N PRO A 81 0.44 -23.33 16.95
CA PRO A 81 -0.28 -24.14 17.92
C PRO A 81 -0.80 -23.36 19.13
N MET A 82 -0.03 -22.40 19.65
CA MET A 82 -0.45 -21.55 20.76
C MET A 82 -1.55 -20.57 20.34
N TRP A 83 -1.42 -19.95 19.18
CA TRP A 83 -2.43 -19.04 18.61
C TRP A 83 -3.80 -19.73 18.50
N ARG A 84 -3.83 -20.99 18.05
CA ARG A 84 -5.08 -21.76 17.99
C ARG A 84 -5.77 -21.93 19.35
N ARG A 85 -5.01 -21.93 20.45
CA ARG A 85 -5.55 -22.09 21.81
C ARG A 85 -5.87 -20.74 22.47
N GLN A 86 -5.01 -19.75 22.28
CA GLN A 86 -4.99 -18.50 23.06
C GLN A 86 -5.19 -17.23 22.23
N GLY A 87 -5.33 -17.31 20.90
CA GLY A 87 -5.38 -16.13 20.03
C GLY A 87 -6.46 -15.13 20.42
N GLN A 88 -7.60 -15.61 20.93
CA GLN A 88 -8.69 -14.75 21.44
C GLN A 88 -8.31 -13.97 22.71
N ASN A 89 -7.35 -14.46 23.49
CA ASN A 89 -6.89 -13.85 24.75
C ASN A 89 -5.66 -12.93 24.56
N ILE A 90 -4.89 -13.13 23.49
CA ILE A 90 -3.64 -12.40 23.20
C ILE A 90 -3.94 -10.99 22.65
N GLY A 91 -5.02 -10.84 21.87
CA GLY A 91 -5.39 -9.58 21.23
C GLY A 91 -4.75 -9.39 19.86
N LYS A 92 -5.36 -8.51 19.06
CA LYS A 92 -5.00 -8.28 17.64
C LYS A 92 -3.65 -7.59 17.45
N ASP A 93 -3.22 -6.78 18.43
CA ASP A 93 -2.00 -5.96 18.36
C ASP A 93 -0.71 -6.79 18.50
N TRP A 94 -0.88 -8.11 18.65
CA TRP A 94 0.19 -9.11 18.82
C TRP A 94 0.20 -10.16 17.71
N ILE A 95 -0.70 -10.07 16.72
CA ILE A 95 -0.76 -10.98 15.57
C ILE A 95 0.55 -11.01 14.81
N GLU A 96 1.26 -9.88 14.72
CA GLU A 96 2.51 -9.75 13.96
C GLU A 96 3.65 -10.63 14.48
N LEU A 97 3.59 -11.09 15.73
CA LEU A 97 4.52 -12.12 16.24
C LEU A 97 4.34 -13.47 15.54
N LEU A 98 3.14 -13.77 15.04
CA LEU A 98 2.85 -14.97 14.26
C LEU A 98 3.30 -14.76 12.81
N SER A 99 4.28 -15.53 12.35
CA SER A 99 4.69 -15.50 10.95
C SER A 99 3.61 -16.15 10.09
N HIS A 100 3.15 -15.47 9.04
CA HIS A 100 2.17 -16.00 8.08
C HIS A 100 2.62 -17.32 7.45
N GLU A 101 3.91 -17.50 7.17
CA GLU A 101 4.49 -18.74 6.65
C GLU A 101 4.36 -19.94 7.59
N SER A 102 4.21 -19.69 8.91
CA SER A 102 4.04 -20.76 9.91
C SER A 102 2.60 -21.24 10.06
N VAL A 103 1.64 -20.52 9.46
CA VAL A 103 0.22 -20.84 9.53
C VAL A 103 -0.14 -21.74 8.34
N PRO A 104 -0.83 -22.87 8.55
CA PRO A 104 -1.38 -23.67 7.46
C PRO A 104 -2.24 -22.82 6.53
N ILE A 105 -2.09 -23.01 5.22
CA ILE A 105 -2.66 -22.11 4.22
C ILE A 105 -4.19 -22.02 4.31
N GLU A 106 -4.85 -23.09 4.74
CA GLU A 106 -6.30 -23.16 4.94
C GLU A 106 -6.77 -22.36 6.17
N ASN A 107 -5.87 -22.09 7.12
CA ASN A 107 -6.16 -21.31 8.32
C ASN A 107 -5.70 -19.85 8.22
N LEU A 108 -4.94 -19.47 7.18
CA LEU A 108 -4.53 -18.09 6.96
C LEU A 108 -5.70 -17.09 6.95
N PRO A 109 -6.85 -17.36 6.30
CA PRO A 109 -7.97 -16.42 6.30
C PRO A 109 -8.45 -16.03 7.70
N GLU A 110 -8.48 -16.99 8.63
CA GLU A 110 -8.93 -16.78 10.02
C GLU A 110 -8.04 -15.78 10.76
N VAL A 111 -6.74 -15.80 10.49
CA VAL A 111 -5.77 -14.85 11.07
C VAL A 111 -5.81 -13.53 10.31
N ALA A 112 -5.77 -13.60 8.98
CA ALA A 112 -5.68 -12.43 8.10
C ALA A 112 -6.85 -11.47 8.29
N GLY A 113 -8.07 -11.98 8.45
CA GLY A 113 -9.27 -11.17 8.64
C GLY A 113 -9.19 -10.18 9.81
N HIS A 114 -8.33 -10.43 10.80
CA HIS A 114 -8.15 -9.59 11.98
C HIS A 114 -6.77 -8.95 12.09
N ALA A 115 -5.86 -9.26 11.16
CA ALA A 115 -4.47 -8.82 11.21
C ALA A 115 -4.28 -7.33 10.83
N PRO A 116 -3.12 -6.75 11.17
CA PRO A 116 -2.66 -5.48 10.60
C PRO A 116 -2.47 -5.55 9.07
N VAL A 117 -2.46 -4.39 8.41
CA VAL A 117 -2.45 -4.30 6.93
C VAL A 117 -1.20 -4.96 6.33
N GLU A 118 -0.02 -4.71 6.89
CA GLU A 118 1.24 -5.29 6.40
C GLU A 118 1.22 -6.82 6.48
N TRP A 119 0.67 -7.38 7.56
CA TRP A 119 0.52 -8.82 7.70
C TRP A 119 -0.45 -9.38 6.66
N GLN A 120 -1.59 -8.70 6.44
CA GLN A 120 -2.57 -9.09 5.40
C GLN A 120 -1.95 -9.12 4.01
N ASP A 121 -1.15 -8.11 3.66
CA ASP A 121 -0.52 -7.97 2.35
C ASP A 121 0.58 -9.03 2.13
N ASN A 122 1.38 -9.30 3.16
CA ASN A 122 2.38 -10.37 3.13
C ASN A 122 1.72 -11.75 2.98
N ALA A 123 0.68 -12.03 3.76
CA ALA A 123 -0.08 -13.28 3.66
C ALA A 123 -0.78 -13.42 2.30
N LEU A 124 -1.32 -12.34 1.74
CA LEU A 124 -1.96 -12.35 0.42
C LEU A 124 -0.93 -12.69 -0.66
N SER A 125 0.24 -12.05 -0.62
CA SER A 125 1.34 -12.31 -1.55
C SER A 125 1.82 -13.76 -1.46
N PHE A 126 1.99 -14.27 -0.24
CA PHE A 126 2.35 -15.67 0.02
C PHE A 126 1.32 -16.64 -0.58
N VAL A 127 0.02 -16.44 -0.34
CA VAL A 127 -1.02 -17.30 -0.91
C VAL A 127 -1.11 -17.16 -2.43
N ALA A 128 -0.98 -15.94 -2.95
CA ALA A 128 -1.00 -15.66 -4.39
C ALA A 128 0.10 -16.43 -5.13
N ASP A 129 1.31 -16.47 -4.59
CA ASP A 129 2.42 -17.24 -5.17
C ASP A 129 2.15 -18.75 -5.09
N ARG A 130 1.63 -19.24 -3.96
CA ARG A 130 1.26 -20.66 -3.82
C ARG A 130 0.15 -21.08 -4.79
N ILE A 131 -0.83 -20.21 -5.09
CA ILE A 131 -1.90 -20.50 -6.06
C ILE A 131 -1.33 -20.74 -7.46
N ARG A 132 -0.23 -20.07 -7.81
CA ARG A 132 0.44 -20.26 -9.11
C ARG A 132 1.22 -21.57 -9.19
N ASP A 133 1.71 -22.04 -8.05
CA ASP A 133 2.50 -23.27 -7.94
C ASP A 133 1.63 -24.54 -7.76
N GLU A 134 0.52 -24.42 -7.02
CA GLU A 134 -0.37 -25.53 -6.66
C GLU A 134 -1.70 -25.47 -7.43
N TYR A 135 -1.86 -26.37 -8.40
CA TYR A 135 -3.00 -26.39 -9.31
C TYR A 135 -4.39 -26.43 -8.62
N ASP A 136 -4.53 -27.19 -7.53
CA ASP A 136 -5.81 -27.41 -6.85
C ASP A 136 -6.04 -26.51 -5.64
N LEU A 137 -5.03 -25.72 -5.21
CA LEU A 137 -5.12 -24.88 -4.01
C LEU A 137 -6.28 -23.89 -4.08
N SER A 138 -6.49 -23.24 -5.23
CA SER A 138 -7.59 -22.29 -5.41
C SER A 138 -8.97 -22.94 -5.21
N LEU A 139 -9.13 -24.21 -5.63
CA LEU A 139 -10.35 -24.98 -5.42
C LEU A 139 -10.52 -25.35 -3.93
N ARG A 140 -9.45 -25.80 -3.27
CA ARG A 140 -9.48 -26.10 -1.82
C ARG A 140 -9.86 -24.87 -1.02
N LEU A 141 -9.22 -23.74 -1.27
CA LEU A 141 -9.53 -22.46 -0.63
C LEU A 141 -10.96 -22.01 -0.90
N ARG A 142 -11.46 -22.16 -2.13
CA ARG A 142 -12.86 -21.84 -2.47
C ARG A 142 -13.87 -22.60 -1.61
N THR A 143 -13.61 -23.86 -1.24
CA THR A 143 -14.53 -24.63 -0.37
C THR A 143 -14.64 -24.08 1.04
N LEU A 144 -13.62 -23.36 1.53
CA LEU A 144 -13.64 -22.77 2.87
C LEU A 144 -14.71 -21.70 3.01
N VAL A 145 -14.97 -20.93 1.95
CA VAL A 145 -15.99 -19.86 1.93
C VAL A 145 -17.40 -20.41 2.15
N ASP A 146 -17.68 -21.62 1.66
CA ASP A 146 -19.00 -22.28 1.81
C ASP A 146 -19.14 -23.03 3.12
N SER A 147 -18.02 -23.41 3.75
CA SER A 147 -17.99 -24.26 4.95
C SER A 147 -18.55 -23.59 6.22
N GLN A 148 -18.91 -22.31 6.16
CA GLN A 148 -19.34 -21.47 7.30
C GLN A 148 -18.33 -21.40 8.46
N SER A 149 -17.08 -21.87 8.26
CA SER A 149 -16.03 -21.80 9.28
C SER A 149 -15.42 -20.40 9.40
N LEU A 150 -15.54 -19.58 8.35
CA LEU A 150 -14.96 -18.24 8.29
C LEU A 150 -16.00 -17.18 8.65
N ASP A 151 -15.58 -16.22 9.47
CA ASP A 151 -16.34 -14.98 9.64
C ASP A 151 -16.27 -14.10 8.38
N ASP A 152 -17.01 -13.00 8.38
CA ASP A 152 -17.11 -12.13 7.20
C ASP A 152 -15.78 -11.49 6.81
N LYS A 153 -14.91 -11.15 7.76
CA LYS A 153 -13.62 -10.52 7.46
C LYS A 153 -12.66 -11.53 6.84
N ALA A 154 -12.61 -12.74 7.41
CA ALA A 154 -11.82 -13.85 6.89
C ALA A 154 -12.28 -14.26 5.49
N ALA A 155 -13.60 -14.39 5.29
CA ALA A 155 -14.18 -14.72 3.99
C ALA A 155 -13.90 -13.65 2.93
N SER A 156 -13.99 -12.36 3.29
CA SER A 156 -13.68 -11.24 2.38
C SER A 156 -12.19 -11.15 2.04
N TRP A 157 -11.30 -11.36 3.01
CA TRP A 157 -9.87 -11.41 2.74
C TRP A 157 -9.53 -12.56 1.79
N LEU A 158 -10.15 -13.73 1.97
CA LEU A 158 -9.96 -14.85 1.06
C LEU A 158 -10.52 -14.56 -0.34
N ALA A 159 -11.68 -13.91 -0.42
CA ALA A 159 -12.24 -13.43 -1.69
C ALA A 159 -11.28 -12.50 -2.41
N SER A 160 -10.69 -11.54 -1.68
CA SER A 160 -9.67 -10.61 -2.20
C SER A 160 -8.45 -11.33 -2.75
N THR A 161 -7.97 -12.33 -2.00
CA THR A 161 -6.81 -13.13 -2.40
C THR A 161 -7.09 -13.91 -3.70
N LEU A 162 -8.25 -14.55 -3.82
CA LEU A 162 -8.65 -15.25 -5.04
C LEU A 162 -8.86 -14.28 -6.22
N LEU A 163 -9.47 -13.12 -5.98
CA LEU A 163 -9.65 -12.08 -7.00
C LEU A 163 -8.32 -11.52 -7.50
N SER A 164 -7.31 -11.37 -6.63
CA SER A 164 -5.98 -10.93 -7.03
C SER A 164 -5.33 -11.85 -8.07
N GLN A 165 -5.72 -13.13 -8.07
CA GLN A 165 -5.21 -14.15 -8.99
C GLN A 165 -6.21 -14.54 -10.08
N VAL A 166 -7.33 -13.83 -10.23
CA VAL A 166 -8.46 -14.27 -11.06
C VAL A 166 -8.10 -14.56 -12.52
N ALA A 167 -7.12 -13.84 -13.07
CA ALA A 167 -6.63 -14.04 -14.44
C ALA A 167 -5.91 -15.39 -14.65
N TRP A 168 -5.44 -16.02 -13.57
CA TRP A 168 -4.73 -17.29 -13.56
C TRP A 168 -5.61 -18.47 -13.14
N LEU A 169 -6.85 -18.21 -12.72
CA LEU A 169 -7.77 -19.24 -12.27
C LEU A 169 -8.50 -19.91 -13.45
N PRO A 170 -8.95 -21.17 -13.29
CA PRO A 170 -9.83 -21.82 -14.25
C PRO A 170 -11.08 -20.99 -14.54
N ALA A 171 -11.59 -21.08 -15.77
CA ALA A 171 -12.72 -20.26 -16.23
C ALA A 171 -13.96 -20.45 -15.33
N GLU A 172 -14.24 -21.66 -14.89
CA GLU A 172 -15.35 -22.00 -14.00
C GLU A 172 -15.22 -21.28 -12.66
N LEU A 173 -14.02 -21.27 -12.08
CA LEU A 173 -13.75 -20.62 -10.80
C LEU A 173 -13.81 -19.10 -10.93
N SER A 174 -13.32 -18.53 -12.03
CA SER A 174 -13.43 -17.09 -12.28
C SER A 174 -14.89 -16.62 -12.44
N THR A 175 -15.73 -17.42 -13.12
CA THR A 175 -17.16 -17.13 -13.26
C THR A 175 -17.89 -17.31 -11.93
N ASP A 176 -17.53 -18.33 -11.15
CA ASP A 176 -18.06 -18.49 -9.80
C ASP A 176 -17.69 -17.30 -8.90
N LEU A 177 -16.41 -16.85 -8.90
CA LEU A 177 -15.96 -15.67 -8.17
C LEU A 177 -16.77 -14.41 -8.49
N ALA A 178 -17.06 -14.16 -9.77
CA ALA A 178 -17.89 -13.02 -10.18
C ALA A 178 -19.26 -12.99 -9.47
N ASN A 179 -19.86 -14.15 -9.19
CA ASN A 179 -21.20 -14.24 -8.62
C ASN A 179 -21.30 -13.94 -7.11
N TRP A 180 -20.22 -14.20 -6.36
CA TRP A 180 -20.25 -14.14 -4.88
C TRP A 180 -19.22 -13.19 -4.27
N ALA A 181 -18.06 -12.99 -4.90
CA ALA A 181 -16.97 -12.22 -4.31
C ALA A 181 -17.35 -10.74 -4.06
N PRO A 182 -18.05 -10.02 -4.97
CA PRO A 182 -18.50 -8.65 -4.72
C PRO A 182 -19.34 -8.52 -3.43
N LYS A 183 -20.24 -9.48 -3.19
CA LYS A 183 -21.12 -9.49 -2.01
C LYS A 183 -20.37 -9.72 -0.72
N ARG A 184 -19.32 -10.54 -0.75
CA ARG A 184 -18.45 -10.75 0.42
C ARG A 184 -17.67 -9.49 0.72
N LEU A 185 -16.98 -8.95 -0.29
CA LEU A 185 -16.22 -7.72 -0.16
C LEU A 185 -17.07 -6.56 0.36
N ALA A 186 -18.30 -6.38 -0.12
CA ALA A 186 -19.20 -5.33 0.36
C ALA A 186 -19.57 -5.50 1.84
N LYS A 187 -19.61 -6.72 2.37
CA LYS A 187 -20.00 -6.99 3.75
C LYS A 187 -18.90 -6.63 4.76
N ALA A 188 -17.64 -6.91 4.42
CA ALA A 188 -16.50 -6.65 5.29
C ALA A 188 -15.22 -6.52 4.46
N PRO A 189 -14.99 -5.40 3.76
CA PRO A 189 -13.88 -5.27 2.84
C PRO A 189 -12.53 -5.35 3.58
N PRO A 190 -11.49 -5.96 2.97
CA PRO A 190 -10.14 -5.92 3.53
C PRO A 190 -9.62 -4.48 3.59
N LYS A 191 -8.63 -4.23 4.46
CA LYS A 191 -8.03 -2.89 4.62
C LYS A 191 -7.43 -2.41 3.29
N ASN A 192 -6.67 -3.28 2.64
CA ASN A 192 -6.18 -3.10 1.28
C ASN A 192 -7.12 -3.80 0.29
N ILE A 193 -7.95 -3.01 -0.40
CA ILE A 193 -8.90 -3.51 -1.40
C ILE A 193 -8.34 -3.48 -2.82
N VAL A 194 -7.16 -2.88 -3.05
CA VAL A 194 -6.61 -2.66 -4.40
C VAL A 194 -6.55 -3.96 -5.22
N PRO A 195 -6.02 -5.09 -4.71
CA PRO A 195 -5.98 -6.34 -5.49
C PRO A 195 -7.37 -6.85 -5.87
N SER A 196 -8.36 -6.67 -4.99
CA SER A 196 -9.75 -7.03 -5.28
C SER A 196 -10.32 -6.19 -6.42
N LEU A 197 -10.14 -4.87 -6.38
CA LEU A 197 -10.65 -3.96 -7.41
C LEU A 197 -10.03 -4.25 -8.78
N CYS A 198 -8.73 -4.57 -8.84
CA CYS A 198 -8.08 -5.06 -10.06
C CYS A 198 -8.76 -6.33 -10.60
N GLY A 199 -8.99 -7.32 -9.73
CA GLY A 199 -9.65 -8.58 -10.11
C GLY A 199 -11.09 -8.39 -10.60
N LEU A 200 -11.87 -7.53 -9.93
CA LEU A 200 -13.23 -7.19 -10.34
C LEU A 200 -13.25 -6.45 -11.68
N SER A 201 -12.36 -5.47 -11.88
CA SER A 201 -12.20 -4.77 -13.15
C SER A 201 -11.86 -5.73 -14.29
N TRP A 202 -10.94 -6.68 -14.04
CA TRP A 202 -10.60 -7.72 -15.01
C TRP A 202 -11.81 -8.59 -15.36
N LEU A 203 -12.59 -9.05 -14.37
CA LEU A 203 -13.81 -9.83 -14.60
C LEU A 203 -14.84 -9.06 -15.44
N THR A 204 -14.99 -7.75 -15.21
CA THR A 204 -15.86 -6.88 -16.02
C THR A 204 -15.35 -6.78 -17.46
N GLN A 205 -14.05 -6.60 -17.69
CA GLN A 205 -13.48 -6.58 -19.04
C GLN A 205 -13.65 -7.91 -19.79
N GLN A 206 -13.69 -9.03 -19.07
CA GLN A 206 -13.98 -10.35 -19.65
C GLN A 206 -15.48 -10.62 -19.87
N GLY A 207 -16.36 -9.67 -19.55
CA GLY A 207 -17.81 -9.83 -19.67
C GLY A 207 -18.42 -10.84 -18.69
N LYS A 208 -17.71 -11.15 -17.59
CA LYS A 208 -18.16 -12.10 -16.55
C LYS A 208 -18.89 -11.42 -15.40
N LEU A 209 -18.79 -10.10 -15.30
CA LEU A 209 -19.34 -9.31 -14.21
C LEU A 209 -19.79 -7.94 -14.72
N ASP A 210 -21.03 -7.55 -14.43
CA ASP A 210 -21.55 -6.22 -14.74
C ASP A 210 -20.89 -5.14 -13.88
N SER A 211 -20.90 -3.88 -14.30
CA SER A 211 -20.20 -2.79 -13.56
C SER A 211 -20.90 -2.32 -12.27
N ASP A 212 -22.06 -2.88 -11.94
CA ASP A 212 -22.87 -2.54 -10.76
C ASP A 212 -22.23 -2.95 -9.42
N TRP A 213 -21.19 -3.81 -9.45
CA TRP A 213 -20.41 -4.16 -8.27
C TRP A 213 -19.80 -2.92 -7.58
N ALA A 214 -19.54 -1.84 -8.31
CA ALA A 214 -18.97 -0.63 -7.74
C ALA A 214 -19.95 0.04 -6.76
N GLU A 215 -21.24 0.10 -7.11
CA GLU A 215 -22.29 0.62 -6.25
C GLU A 215 -22.53 -0.30 -5.03
N LEU A 216 -22.40 -1.62 -5.22
CA LEU A 216 -22.50 -2.58 -4.13
C LEU A 216 -21.42 -2.34 -3.05
N LEU A 217 -20.18 -2.08 -3.46
CA LEU A 217 -19.09 -1.75 -2.53
C LEU A 217 -19.29 -0.38 -1.86
N ASN A 218 -19.94 0.57 -2.53
CA ASN A 218 -20.23 1.90 -1.97
C ASN A 218 -21.18 1.83 -0.78
N ASN A 219 -22.05 0.82 -0.75
CA ASN A 219 -22.99 0.59 0.34
C ASN A 219 -22.37 -0.23 1.50
N SER A 220 -21.05 -0.44 1.51
CA SER A 220 -20.37 -1.16 2.58
C SER A 220 -20.45 -0.41 3.91
N PRO A 221 -20.63 -1.09 5.06
CA PRO A 221 -20.70 -0.42 6.36
C PRO A 221 -19.35 0.15 6.82
N THR A 222 -18.24 -0.22 6.19
CA THR A 222 -16.88 0.17 6.60
C THR A 222 -16.07 0.62 5.40
N HIS A 223 -15.51 1.83 5.46
CA HIS A 223 -14.61 2.35 4.45
C HIS A 223 -13.19 2.48 5.03
N SER A 224 -12.21 1.87 4.37
CA SER A 224 -10.80 2.21 4.54
C SER A 224 -10.46 3.44 3.71
N SER A 225 -9.33 4.11 3.99
CA SER A 225 -8.84 5.23 3.19
C SER A 225 -8.69 4.88 1.71
N THR A 226 -8.26 3.65 1.40
CA THR A 226 -8.18 3.13 0.02
C THR A 226 -9.55 3.07 -0.66
N ILE A 227 -10.59 2.63 0.05
CA ILE A 227 -11.95 2.57 -0.49
C ILE A 227 -12.49 3.98 -0.72
N SER A 228 -12.32 4.87 0.26
CA SER A 228 -12.74 6.27 0.15
C SER A 228 -12.06 6.98 -1.01
N GLY A 229 -10.72 6.89 -1.12
CA GLY A 229 -9.95 7.39 -2.26
C GLY A 229 -10.49 6.91 -3.61
N TRP A 230 -10.82 5.62 -3.72
CA TRP A 230 -11.35 5.05 -4.95
C TRP A 230 -12.75 5.58 -5.28
N PHE A 231 -13.60 5.81 -4.28
CA PHE A 231 -14.90 6.45 -4.49
C PHE A 231 -14.78 7.91 -4.90
N TYR A 232 -13.80 8.65 -4.37
CA TYR A 232 -13.54 10.01 -4.83
C TYR A 232 -13.16 10.01 -6.31
N LEU A 233 -12.30 9.09 -6.76
CA LEU A 233 -12.00 8.91 -8.19
C LEU A 233 -13.26 8.61 -9.02
N LEU A 234 -14.14 7.71 -8.55
CA LEU A 234 -15.40 7.43 -9.25
C LEU A 234 -16.32 8.65 -9.31
N GLY A 235 -16.36 9.47 -8.26
CA GLY A 235 -17.10 10.73 -8.24
C GLY A 235 -16.53 11.77 -9.23
N MET A 236 -15.22 11.80 -9.43
CA MET A 236 -14.60 12.62 -10.48
C MET A 236 -15.06 12.17 -11.86
N ILE A 237 -15.11 10.86 -12.11
CA ILE A 237 -15.50 10.28 -13.41
C ILE A 237 -16.99 10.50 -13.71
N ASN A 238 -17.85 10.14 -12.76
CA ASN A 238 -19.29 10.07 -12.99
C ASN A 238 -19.96 11.44 -12.88
N ASP A 239 -19.52 12.27 -11.94
CA ASP A 239 -20.20 13.51 -11.57
C ASP A 239 -19.38 14.77 -11.84
N GLY A 240 -18.12 14.63 -12.28
CA GLY A 240 -17.19 15.76 -12.41
C GLY A 240 -16.92 16.45 -11.06
N ARG A 241 -17.00 15.70 -9.95
CA ARG A 241 -16.77 16.22 -8.60
C ARG A 241 -15.31 16.67 -8.48
N VAL A 242 -15.08 17.87 -7.98
CA VAL A 242 -13.74 18.35 -7.64
C VAL A 242 -13.41 17.96 -6.19
N PRO A 243 -12.32 17.20 -5.94
CA PRO A 243 -11.97 16.77 -4.59
C PRO A 243 -11.40 17.91 -3.72
N ILE A 244 -11.53 17.79 -2.39
CA ILE A 244 -10.81 18.63 -1.42
C ILE A 244 -9.40 18.08 -1.13
N VAL A 245 -8.54 18.84 -0.43
CA VAL A 245 -7.12 18.48 -0.24
C VAL A 245 -6.96 17.11 0.43
N GLU A 246 -7.74 16.83 1.46
CA GLU A 246 -7.72 15.57 2.20
C GLU A 246 -8.15 14.38 1.32
N GLU A 247 -9.15 14.59 0.45
CA GLU A 247 -9.58 13.59 -0.53
C GLU A 247 -8.49 13.31 -1.57
N ILE A 248 -7.69 14.31 -1.94
CA ILE A 248 -6.55 14.15 -2.87
C ILE A 248 -5.45 13.27 -2.23
N GLU A 249 -5.22 13.37 -0.92
CA GLU A 249 -4.27 12.49 -0.23
C GLU A 249 -4.71 11.02 -0.31
N GLU A 250 -6.01 10.75 -0.14
CA GLU A 250 -6.54 9.39 -0.26
C GLU A 250 -6.52 8.89 -1.72
N ILE A 251 -6.79 9.76 -2.70
CA ILE A 251 -6.68 9.43 -4.13
C ILE A 251 -5.23 9.10 -4.51
N THR A 252 -4.26 9.91 -4.06
CA THR A 252 -2.85 9.76 -4.45
C THR A 252 -2.15 8.60 -3.76
N ALA A 253 -2.76 8.02 -2.71
CA ALA A 253 -2.35 6.75 -2.11
C ALA A 253 -2.75 5.52 -2.94
N LEU A 254 -3.59 5.67 -3.96
CA LEU A 254 -3.98 4.60 -4.88
C LEU A 254 -2.89 4.36 -5.95
N PRO A 255 -2.96 3.23 -6.70
CA PRO A 255 -2.07 3.01 -7.83
C PRO A 255 -2.05 4.21 -8.79
N ILE A 256 -0.86 4.68 -9.16
CA ILE A 256 -0.67 5.84 -10.04
C ILE A 256 -1.43 5.71 -11.36
N GLU A 257 -1.56 4.49 -11.88
CA GLU A 257 -2.31 4.22 -13.11
C GLU A 257 -3.82 4.52 -13.00
N TRP A 258 -4.37 4.69 -11.79
CA TRP A 258 -5.80 5.00 -11.63
C TRP A 258 -6.05 6.50 -11.58
N TRP A 259 -5.17 7.28 -10.94
CA TRP A 259 -5.39 8.71 -10.73
C TRP A 259 -4.57 9.62 -11.65
N ALA A 260 -3.57 9.10 -12.36
CA ALA A 260 -2.76 9.89 -13.26
C ALA A 260 -3.56 10.71 -14.30
N PRO A 261 -4.65 10.20 -14.93
CA PRO A 261 -5.48 11.01 -15.83
C PRO A 261 -6.00 12.31 -15.22
N PHE A 262 -6.23 12.32 -13.91
CA PHE A 262 -6.70 13.48 -13.17
C PHE A 262 -5.56 14.30 -12.57
N SER A 263 -4.31 13.85 -12.69
CA SER A 263 -3.16 14.51 -12.07
C SER A 263 -3.04 16.00 -12.38
N PRO A 264 -3.37 16.51 -13.58
CA PRO A 264 -3.35 17.97 -13.82
C PRO A 264 -4.35 18.72 -12.96
N GLU A 265 -5.57 18.20 -12.83
CA GLU A 265 -6.64 18.81 -12.02
C GLU A 265 -6.31 18.74 -10.52
N LEU A 266 -5.88 17.56 -10.05
CA LEU A 266 -5.46 17.35 -8.66
C LEU A 266 -4.30 18.28 -8.29
N PHE A 267 -3.27 18.38 -9.15
CA PHE A 267 -2.13 19.26 -8.90
C PHE A 267 -2.53 20.75 -8.89
N ILE A 268 -3.43 21.16 -9.79
CA ILE A 268 -3.98 22.52 -9.79
C ILE A 268 -4.69 22.79 -8.46
N LYS A 269 -5.53 21.87 -8.01
CA LYS A 269 -6.28 22.00 -6.76
C LYS A 269 -5.35 22.11 -5.54
N MET A 270 -4.32 21.28 -5.47
CA MET A 270 -3.33 21.31 -4.39
C MET A 270 -2.56 22.64 -4.32
N THR A 271 -2.35 23.30 -5.45
CA THR A 271 -1.56 24.55 -5.52
C THR A 271 -2.39 25.82 -5.28
N GLU A 272 -3.71 25.72 -5.14
CA GLU A 272 -4.60 26.87 -4.88
C GLU A 272 -4.53 27.38 -3.43
N GLY A 273 -4.50 26.45 -2.46
CA GLY A 273 -4.55 26.75 -1.01
C GLY A 273 -3.20 26.62 -0.30
N VAL A 274 -3.12 27.11 0.94
CA VAL A 274 -1.92 26.96 1.79
C VAL A 274 -1.71 25.49 2.17
N GLU A 275 -2.78 24.83 2.61
CA GLU A 275 -2.77 23.42 3.03
C GLU A 275 -2.27 22.49 1.93
N GLY A 276 -2.86 22.56 0.73
CA GLY A 276 -2.41 21.74 -0.39
C GLY A 276 -0.95 22.00 -0.79
N ARG A 277 -0.46 23.24 -0.68
CA ARG A 277 0.96 23.55 -0.91
C ARG A 277 1.86 22.93 0.14
N GLU A 278 1.48 22.99 1.42
CA GLU A 278 2.22 22.35 2.50
C GLU A 278 2.32 20.83 2.27
N LYS A 279 1.22 20.19 1.86
CA LYS A 279 1.19 18.78 1.49
C LYS A 279 2.04 18.46 0.26
N LEU A 280 2.07 19.32 -0.76
CA LEU A 280 2.96 19.16 -1.92
C LEU A 280 4.43 19.24 -1.55
N MET A 281 4.80 20.09 -0.58
CA MET A 281 6.19 20.26 -0.16
C MET A 281 6.65 19.11 0.74
N SER A 282 5.77 18.65 1.64
CA SER A 282 6.10 17.60 2.60
C SER A 282 5.87 16.17 2.08
N GLY A 283 5.00 16.00 1.09
CA GLY A 283 4.59 14.69 0.58
C GLY A 283 5.48 14.15 -0.56
N GLY A 284 5.66 12.84 -0.58
CA GLY A 284 6.40 12.11 -1.62
C GLY A 284 5.52 11.58 -2.75
N VAL A 285 4.56 12.38 -3.24
CA VAL A 285 3.67 11.96 -4.35
C VAL A 285 4.44 12.07 -5.67
N PRO A 286 4.46 11.03 -6.52
CA PRO A 286 5.24 10.97 -7.76
C PRO A 286 4.58 11.78 -8.90
N TRP A 287 4.44 13.09 -8.70
CA TRP A 287 3.76 14.02 -9.61
C TRP A 287 4.38 14.05 -11.00
N ALA A 288 5.69 13.90 -11.16
CA ALA A 288 6.35 13.84 -12.45
C ALA A 288 5.92 12.62 -13.25
N ALA A 289 5.88 11.44 -12.62
CA ALA A 289 5.41 10.22 -13.28
C ALA A 289 3.91 10.28 -13.63
N ALA A 290 3.13 11.05 -12.88
CA ALA A 290 1.71 11.25 -13.11
C ALA A 290 1.42 12.29 -14.20
N LEU A 291 2.05 13.47 -14.13
CA LEU A 291 1.84 14.60 -15.05
C LEU A 291 2.53 14.41 -16.40
N PHE A 292 3.70 13.76 -16.45
CA PHE A 292 4.49 13.62 -17.68
C PHE A 292 4.05 12.42 -18.52
N ARG A 293 2.74 12.33 -18.75
CA ARG A 293 2.10 11.31 -19.58
C ARG A 293 1.68 11.87 -20.94
N PRO A 294 1.82 11.09 -22.03
CA PRO A 294 1.34 11.48 -23.34
C PRO A 294 -0.16 11.74 -23.30
N GLN A 295 -0.57 12.72 -24.11
CA GLN A 295 -1.98 12.98 -24.35
C GLN A 295 -2.62 11.75 -25.02
N GLY A 296 -3.79 11.35 -24.53
CA GLY A 296 -4.50 10.17 -25.02
C GLY A 296 -3.98 8.84 -24.46
N GLU A 297 -3.07 8.85 -23.47
CA GLU A 297 -2.72 7.60 -22.78
C GLU A 297 -3.96 7.03 -22.08
N GLU A 298 -4.34 5.80 -22.42
CA GLU A 298 -5.50 5.14 -21.83
C GLU A 298 -5.18 4.58 -20.44
N HIS A 299 -6.10 4.79 -19.52
CA HIS A 299 -6.05 4.31 -18.14
C HIS A 299 -7.34 3.58 -17.80
N ILE A 300 -7.21 2.40 -17.20
CA ILE A 300 -8.36 1.62 -16.75
C ILE A 300 -8.56 1.83 -15.26
N ILE A 301 -9.71 2.41 -14.92
CA ILE A 301 -10.09 2.68 -13.53
C ILE A 301 -11.13 1.63 -13.13
N PRO A 302 -10.90 0.84 -12.06
CA PRO A 302 -11.86 -0.14 -11.60
C PRO A 302 -13.23 0.48 -11.35
N GLY A 303 -14.26 -0.03 -12.02
CA GLY A 303 -15.63 0.49 -11.94
C GLY A 303 -15.90 1.78 -12.73
N GLY A 304 -14.85 2.49 -13.18
CA GLY A 304 -14.95 3.75 -13.94
C GLY A 304 -14.68 3.63 -15.44
N GLY A 305 -14.13 2.50 -15.91
CA GLY A 305 -13.86 2.26 -17.32
C GLY A 305 -12.54 2.87 -17.80
N VAL A 306 -12.46 3.16 -19.10
CA VAL A 306 -11.26 3.74 -19.74
C VAL A 306 -11.33 5.26 -19.70
N VAL A 307 -10.28 5.89 -19.20
CA VAL A 307 -10.10 7.36 -19.19
C VAL A 307 -8.78 7.70 -19.85
N GLU A 308 -8.79 8.74 -20.70
CA GLU A 308 -7.59 9.21 -21.37
C GLU A 308 -6.88 10.30 -20.55
N HIS A 309 -5.55 10.24 -20.50
CA HIS A 309 -4.74 11.28 -19.90
C HIS A 309 -4.77 12.54 -20.79
N PRO A 310 -5.05 13.75 -20.24
CA PRO A 310 -5.19 14.98 -21.03
C PRO A 310 -3.85 15.53 -21.55
N GLY A 311 -2.74 14.99 -21.08
CA GLY A 311 -1.38 15.47 -21.37
C GLY A 311 -0.87 16.43 -20.29
N CYS A 312 0.43 16.76 -20.36
CA CYS A 312 1.05 17.67 -19.41
C CYS A 312 0.52 19.11 -19.62
N PRO A 313 0.06 19.82 -18.57
CA PRO A 313 -0.50 21.15 -18.77
C PRO A 313 0.55 22.18 -19.20
N ALA A 314 0.32 22.90 -20.30
CA ALA A 314 1.26 23.91 -20.81
C ALA A 314 1.47 25.10 -19.84
N ASN A 315 0.55 25.38 -18.93
CA ASN A 315 0.74 26.43 -17.91
C ASN A 315 1.48 25.95 -16.66
N LEU A 316 1.92 24.68 -16.59
CA LEU A 316 2.57 24.09 -15.42
C LEU A 316 3.81 24.86 -14.99
N LEU A 317 4.66 25.29 -15.94
CA LEU A 317 5.87 26.04 -15.65
C LEU A 317 5.58 27.34 -14.87
N VAL A 318 4.55 28.09 -15.27
CA VAL A 318 4.15 29.34 -14.60
C VAL A 318 3.64 29.07 -13.18
N ARG A 319 2.97 27.93 -12.98
CA ARG A 319 2.45 27.54 -11.66
C ARG A 319 3.59 27.09 -10.75
N LEU A 320 4.55 26.33 -11.26
CA LEU A 320 5.77 25.93 -10.55
C LEU A 320 6.65 27.14 -10.19
N ASP A 321 6.82 28.11 -11.11
CA ASP A 321 7.53 29.38 -10.84
C ASP A 321 6.96 30.09 -9.59
N ARG A 322 5.63 30.11 -9.45
CA ARG A 322 4.95 30.74 -8.31
C ARG A 322 5.04 29.91 -7.04
N LEU A 323 4.96 28.58 -7.18
CA LEU A 323 4.98 27.65 -6.06
C LEU A 323 6.35 27.61 -5.38
N LEU A 324 7.42 27.59 -6.18
CA LEU A 324 8.81 27.53 -5.72
C LEU A 324 9.40 28.90 -5.37
N HIS A 325 8.64 29.99 -5.57
CA HIS A 325 9.13 31.34 -5.30
C HIS A 325 9.44 31.51 -3.80
N GLY A 326 10.71 31.78 -3.49
CA GLY A 326 11.16 32.02 -2.11
C GLY A 326 11.39 30.75 -1.29
N ILE A 327 11.32 29.57 -1.92
CA ILE A 327 11.70 28.29 -1.31
C ILE A 327 13.21 28.10 -1.47
N ASP A 328 13.86 27.67 -0.39
CA ASP A 328 15.28 27.37 -0.42
C ASP A 328 15.54 26.12 -1.27
N SER A 329 16.49 26.21 -2.18
CA SER A 329 16.95 25.09 -2.99
C SER A 329 17.57 23.96 -2.16
N GLU A 330 18.01 24.25 -0.93
CA GLU A 330 18.57 23.26 0.00
C GLU A 330 17.53 22.74 1.02
N SER A 331 16.24 22.87 0.73
CA SER A 331 15.20 22.34 1.63
C SER A 331 15.24 20.81 1.73
N ASP A 332 15.25 20.31 2.97
CA ASP A 332 15.20 18.86 3.27
C ASP A 332 13.79 18.24 3.08
N LEU A 333 12.81 19.01 2.62
CA LEU A 333 11.45 18.52 2.41
C LEU A 333 11.37 17.67 1.14
N VAL A 334 10.88 16.43 1.27
CA VAL A 334 10.86 15.42 0.20
C VAL A 334 10.18 15.92 -1.08
N GLY A 335 9.06 16.63 -0.96
CA GLY A 335 8.31 17.14 -2.10
C GLY A 335 8.99 18.29 -2.84
N VAL A 336 9.92 19.02 -2.21
CA VAL A 336 10.66 20.11 -2.89
C VAL A 336 11.55 19.56 -4.00
N ALA A 337 12.15 18.38 -3.80
CA ALA A 337 12.96 17.71 -4.83
C ALA A 337 12.10 17.34 -6.05
N GLU A 338 10.93 16.75 -5.82
CA GLU A 338 9.95 16.42 -6.87
C GLU A 338 9.52 17.67 -7.67
N LEU A 339 9.14 18.74 -6.97
CA LEU A 339 8.68 19.98 -7.59
C LEU A 339 9.79 20.70 -8.37
N THR A 340 11.03 20.61 -7.88
CA THR A 340 12.21 21.16 -8.54
C THR A 340 12.53 20.38 -9.82
N ASP A 341 12.44 19.06 -9.79
CA ASP A 341 12.60 18.22 -10.98
C ASP A 341 11.51 18.48 -12.02
N LEU A 342 10.25 18.62 -11.59
CA LEU A 342 9.15 19.06 -12.45
C LEU A 342 9.45 20.41 -13.12
N HIS A 343 9.93 21.39 -12.35
CA HIS A 343 10.24 22.73 -12.84
C HIS A 343 11.38 22.70 -13.85
N ASN A 344 12.48 22.02 -13.53
CA ASN A 344 13.65 21.91 -14.38
C ASN A 344 13.33 21.17 -15.69
N ALA A 345 12.53 20.11 -15.64
CA ALA A 345 12.08 19.40 -16.84
C ALA A 345 11.24 20.29 -17.76
N MET A 346 10.28 21.03 -17.19
CA MET A 346 9.45 22.00 -17.92
C MET A 346 10.28 23.15 -18.49
N LEU A 347 11.27 23.64 -17.75
CA LEU A 347 12.17 24.71 -18.21
C LEU A 347 13.10 24.24 -19.34
N ALA A 348 13.57 22.99 -19.27
CA ALA A 348 14.39 22.40 -20.32
C ALA A 348 13.60 22.25 -21.63
N VAL A 349 12.36 21.74 -21.57
CA VAL A 349 11.53 21.60 -22.76
C VAL A 349 11.14 22.95 -23.35
N SER A 350 10.81 23.95 -22.52
CA SER A 350 10.44 25.29 -23.00
C SER A 350 11.59 26.00 -23.70
N LYS A 351 12.83 25.74 -23.27
CA LYS A 351 14.06 26.30 -23.85
C LYS A 351 14.68 25.44 -24.97
N ASP A 352 14.04 24.34 -25.34
CA ASP A 352 14.55 23.35 -26.30
C ASP A 352 15.94 22.75 -25.94
N ASN A 353 16.24 22.73 -24.64
CA ASN A 353 17.51 22.23 -24.10
C ASN A 353 17.42 20.77 -23.67
N ALA A 354 18.57 20.10 -23.63
CA ALA A 354 18.69 18.84 -22.93
C ALA A 354 18.42 19.03 -21.42
N PRO A 355 17.68 18.12 -20.78
CA PRO A 355 17.38 18.19 -19.36
C PRO A 355 18.65 17.97 -18.53
N GLN A 356 18.69 18.58 -17.35
CA GLN A 356 19.70 18.29 -16.35
C GLN A 356 19.33 17.03 -15.56
N ALA A 357 20.30 16.50 -14.82
CA ALA A 357 20.03 15.38 -13.91
C ALA A 357 19.07 15.82 -12.81
N GLY A 358 18.03 15.02 -12.56
CA GLY A 358 17.06 15.27 -11.49
C GLY A 358 17.58 14.86 -10.11
N LEU A 359 16.93 15.40 -9.08
CA LEU A 359 17.15 15.13 -7.67
C LEU A 359 16.53 13.79 -7.25
N ILE A 360 15.30 13.50 -7.68
CA ILE A 360 14.60 12.24 -7.33
C ILE A 360 14.92 11.09 -8.30
N HIS A 361 15.27 11.43 -9.54
CA HIS A 361 15.71 10.46 -10.54
C HIS A 361 16.58 11.15 -11.61
N PRO A 362 17.79 10.64 -11.93
CA PRO A 362 18.73 11.32 -12.83
C PRO A 362 18.15 11.63 -14.22
N PHE A 363 17.28 10.78 -14.74
CA PHE A 363 16.71 10.92 -16.08
C PHE A 363 15.28 11.48 -16.14
N ILE A 364 14.73 11.99 -15.04
CA ILE A 364 13.33 12.46 -14.98
C ILE A 364 12.98 13.48 -16.07
N GLY A 365 13.88 14.43 -16.35
CA GLY A 365 13.62 15.48 -17.33
C GLY A 365 13.48 14.96 -18.77
N TRP A 366 13.94 13.74 -19.06
CA TRP A 366 13.72 13.11 -20.35
C TRP A 366 12.26 12.73 -20.58
N LEU A 367 11.46 12.50 -19.53
CA LEU A 367 10.03 12.20 -19.66
C LEU A 367 9.23 13.29 -20.39
N LEU A 368 9.74 14.52 -20.45
CA LEU A 368 9.13 15.63 -21.21
C LEU A 368 9.85 15.96 -22.53
N GLN A 369 10.88 15.22 -22.91
CA GLN A 369 11.60 15.44 -24.17
C GLN A 369 11.06 14.53 -25.28
N PRO A 370 11.14 14.95 -26.56
CA PRO A 370 10.84 14.07 -27.69
C PRO A 370 11.66 12.77 -27.60
N ILE A 371 11.01 11.62 -27.81
CA ILE A 371 11.62 10.29 -27.66
C ILE A 371 12.83 10.12 -28.59
N GLU A 372 12.83 10.81 -29.73
CA GLU A 372 13.91 10.79 -30.72
C GLU A 372 15.21 11.43 -30.20
N ARG A 373 15.13 12.27 -29.15
CA ARG A 373 16.29 12.91 -28.52
C ARG A 373 16.82 12.16 -27.32
N TRP A 374 16.11 11.13 -26.86
CA TRP A 374 16.52 10.40 -25.66
C TRP A 374 17.84 9.66 -25.91
N PRO A 375 18.80 9.70 -24.98
CA PRO A 375 19.98 8.87 -25.06
C PRO A 375 19.60 7.39 -24.86
N GLU A 376 20.53 6.50 -25.18
CA GLU A 376 20.41 5.10 -24.82
C GLU A 376 20.73 4.93 -23.34
N PHE A 377 19.73 4.56 -22.54
CA PHE A 377 19.91 4.24 -21.12
C PHE A 377 20.15 2.74 -20.94
N THR A 378 21.07 2.40 -20.06
CA THR A 378 21.22 1.01 -19.58
C THR A 378 20.13 0.66 -18.58
N ALA A 379 19.84 -0.64 -18.41
CA ALA A 379 18.86 -1.10 -17.42
C ALA A 379 19.23 -0.66 -15.99
N SER A 380 20.52 -0.72 -15.63
CA SER A 380 21.01 -0.28 -14.32
C SER A 380 20.83 1.22 -14.09
N GLU A 381 20.97 2.03 -15.13
CA GLU A 381 20.78 3.48 -15.08
C GLU A 381 19.30 3.85 -14.90
N ILE A 382 18.39 3.12 -15.55
CA ILE A 382 16.94 3.35 -15.43
C ILE A 382 16.45 3.07 -14.02
N THR A 383 17.02 2.10 -13.32
CA THR A 383 16.55 1.69 -11.98
C THR A 383 17.07 2.58 -10.84
N VAL A 384 17.79 3.65 -11.13
CA VAL A 384 18.33 4.57 -10.10
C VAL A 384 17.30 5.64 -9.73
N GLY A 385 16.90 5.69 -8.47
CA GLY A 385 16.03 6.73 -7.93
C GLY A 385 14.57 6.29 -7.86
N ALA A 386 13.64 7.23 -8.12
CA ALA A 386 12.21 7.00 -8.00
C ALA A 386 11.68 5.93 -8.99
N ALA A 387 11.07 4.87 -8.44
CA ALA A 387 10.64 3.70 -9.20
C ALA A 387 9.57 4.03 -10.25
N GLU A 388 8.66 4.96 -9.96
CA GLU A 388 7.59 5.39 -10.87
C GLU A 388 8.17 6.07 -12.11
N VAL A 389 9.24 6.84 -11.97
CA VAL A 389 9.97 7.43 -13.10
C VAL A 389 10.70 6.34 -13.89
N SER A 390 11.33 5.39 -13.20
CA SER A 390 12.02 4.26 -13.83
C SER A 390 11.08 3.43 -14.73
N VAL A 391 9.86 3.14 -14.27
CA VAL A 391 8.85 2.41 -15.04
C VAL A 391 8.52 3.14 -16.35
N ARG A 392 8.36 4.48 -16.30
CA ARG A 392 8.05 5.31 -17.46
C ARG A 392 9.20 5.34 -18.47
N LEU A 393 10.44 5.47 -17.96
CA LEU A 393 11.65 5.45 -18.79
C LEU A 393 11.83 4.10 -19.48
N ALA A 394 11.64 2.99 -18.76
CA ALA A 394 11.69 1.64 -19.31
C ALA A 394 10.65 1.44 -20.42
N ALA A 395 9.45 2.02 -20.26
CA ALA A 395 8.39 1.98 -21.26
C ALA A 395 8.61 2.94 -22.45
N ARG A 396 9.66 3.78 -22.42
CA ARG A 396 9.93 4.87 -23.38
C ARG A 396 8.69 5.74 -23.66
N LYS A 397 7.92 6.06 -22.61
CA LYS A 397 6.73 6.91 -22.72
C LYS A 397 7.07 8.35 -22.34
N SER A 398 6.91 9.28 -23.29
CA SER A 398 7.11 10.71 -23.08
C SER A 398 5.78 11.46 -23.01
N GLY A 399 5.68 12.42 -22.11
CA GLY A 399 4.61 13.42 -22.05
C GLY A 399 4.82 14.64 -22.96
N PHE A 400 5.81 14.61 -23.86
CA PHE A 400 6.09 15.72 -24.77
C PHE A 400 4.93 15.97 -25.75
N HIS A 401 4.54 17.25 -25.87
CA HIS A 401 3.75 17.77 -27.00
C HIS A 401 4.16 19.21 -27.31
N GLN A 402 3.87 19.68 -28.53
CA GLN A 402 4.40 20.94 -29.07
C GLN A 402 4.06 22.17 -28.22
N GLU A 403 2.86 22.21 -27.62
CA GLU A 403 2.40 23.35 -26.83
C GLU A 403 3.29 23.65 -25.60
N LEU A 404 4.06 22.67 -25.13
CA LEU A 404 5.03 22.87 -24.04
C LEU A 404 6.18 23.81 -24.44
N ARG A 405 6.47 23.95 -25.74
CA ARG A 405 7.49 24.89 -26.26
C ARG A 405 6.95 26.30 -26.45
N ASP A 406 5.64 26.43 -26.69
CA ASP A 406 5.00 27.70 -27.05
C ASP A 406 4.84 28.67 -25.86
N ILE A 407 5.08 28.20 -24.63
CA ILE A 407 5.09 29.00 -23.39
C ILE A 407 6.10 30.16 -23.51
N SER A 408 7.23 29.92 -24.18
CA SER A 408 8.31 30.88 -24.41
C SER A 408 7.88 32.03 -25.33
N GLN A 409 6.98 31.77 -26.29
CA GLN A 409 6.56 32.75 -27.29
C GLN A 409 5.51 33.75 -26.76
N ARG A 410 4.82 33.42 -25.66
CA ARG A 410 3.82 34.31 -25.03
C ARG A 410 4.40 35.27 -23.98
N ARG A 411 5.69 35.14 -23.63
CA ARG A 411 6.41 36.01 -22.69
C ARG A 411 7.30 37.07 -23.39
N LEU A 412 7.30 37.13 -24.73
CA LEU A 412 7.87 38.19 -25.57
C LEU A 412 6.73 39.06 -26.12
#